data_AF-A0A0N5AGY9-F1
#
_entry.id   AF-A0A0N5AGY9-F1
#
_cell.length_a   1.000
_cell.length_b   1.000
_cell.length_c   1.000
_cell.angle_alpha   90.00
_cell.angle_beta   90.00
_cell.angle_gamma   90.00
#
_symmetry.space_group_name_H-M   'P 1'
#
loop_
_entity.id
_entity.type
_entity.pdbx_description
1 polymer ?
#
loop_
_entity_poly.entity_id
_entity_poly.type
_entity_poly.pdbx_seq_one_letter_code
_entity_poly.pdbx_strand_id
1 'polypeptide(L)'
;MDLCMCLPHPVFGYQTDRQYVSCFYKYLSHYFYIVNWLIVLKVPIIKLEMESPFDELEVDINCNNVPGIYNSHLLHYYARVDDRFPALCLLVKHWAINAGINDAMTGTFNSYSLILLVLHFLQCAVFPPVLPNLQALFPDQFNVSVDLNKLELFKDLRPLPSSSTVGELLIAFFDYYANFDFTQNAISVASGNIFPRSSLPPSCIRYKIFIEEPFDMQNTARCVTRIENLNLIQSAFSNARRALLSHKSKGPTLSSINVR
;
A
#
# COMPACT_ATOMS: atom_id res chain seq x y z
N MET A 1 -13.72 -6.08 -0.49
CA MET A 1 -13.51 -6.19 -1.95
C MET A 1 -13.60 -4.80 -2.53
N ASP A 2 -12.61 -4.35 -3.30
CA ASP A 2 -12.61 -3.02 -3.90
C ASP A 2 -12.96 -3.11 -5.39
N LEU A 3 -13.95 -2.33 -5.81
CA LEU A 3 -14.41 -2.24 -7.20
C LEU A 3 -14.29 -0.81 -7.71
N CYS A 4 -13.81 -0.66 -8.95
CA CYS A 4 -13.76 0.62 -9.65
C CYS A 4 -14.67 0.58 -10.88
N MET A 5 -15.72 1.39 -10.87
CA MET A 5 -16.57 1.62 -12.02
C MET A 5 -15.90 2.61 -12.97
N CYS A 6 -15.57 2.18 -14.19
CA CYS A 6 -14.96 3.03 -15.21
C CYS A 6 -16.04 3.52 -16.17
N LEU A 7 -16.35 4.82 -16.14
CA LEU A 7 -17.38 5.43 -16.97
C LEU A 7 -16.75 6.18 -18.15
N PRO A 8 -17.22 5.99 -19.39
CA PRO A 8 -16.59 6.55 -20.60
C PRO A 8 -16.89 8.05 -20.84
N HIS A 9 -17.17 8.84 -19.80
CA HIS A 9 -17.74 10.18 -19.95
C HIS A 9 -16.66 11.29 -20.10
N PRO A 10 -16.83 12.28 -21.00
CA PRO A 10 -15.84 13.34 -21.24
C PRO A 10 -15.69 14.37 -20.09
N VAL A 11 -16.53 14.30 -19.06
CA VAL A 11 -16.52 15.26 -17.94
C VAL A 11 -15.93 14.57 -16.73
N PHE A 12 -14.65 14.83 -16.49
CA PHE A 12 -13.91 14.31 -15.35
C PHE A 12 -14.02 15.24 -14.15
N GLY A 13 -14.27 14.70 -12.96
CA GLY A 13 -14.21 15.46 -11.72
C GLY A 13 -15.06 14.91 -10.59
N TYR A 14 -14.63 15.22 -9.37
CA TYR A 14 -15.24 14.72 -8.12
C TYR A 14 -16.77 14.90 -8.05
N GLN A 15 -17.30 16.03 -8.53
CA GLN A 15 -18.74 16.29 -8.49
C GLN A 15 -19.51 15.37 -9.44
N THR A 16 -18.96 15.13 -10.64
CA THR A 16 -19.53 14.21 -11.63
C THR A 16 -19.48 12.78 -11.12
N ASP A 17 -18.32 12.33 -10.60
CA ASP A 17 -18.17 11.00 -10.01
C ASP A 17 -19.16 10.81 -8.85
N ARG A 18 -19.31 11.80 -7.98
CA ARG A 18 -20.29 11.77 -6.89
C ARG A 18 -21.73 11.65 -7.38
N GLN A 19 -22.11 12.33 -8.47
CA GLN A 19 -23.45 12.21 -9.06
C GLN A 19 -23.69 10.80 -9.58
N TYR A 20 -22.73 10.22 -10.31
CA TYR A 20 -22.84 8.85 -10.82
C TYR A 20 -22.92 7.82 -9.69
N VAL A 21 -22.05 7.94 -8.69
CA VAL A 21 -22.08 7.12 -7.49
C VAL A 21 -23.44 7.24 -6.80
N SER A 22 -24.01 8.44 -6.68
CA SER A 22 -25.35 8.63 -6.11
C SER A 22 -26.47 7.96 -6.94
N CYS A 23 -26.44 8.07 -8.26
CA CYS A 23 -27.39 7.39 -9.14
C CYS A 23 -27.26 5.87 -9.06
N PHE A 24 -26.03 5.36 -9.04
CA PHE A 24 -25.76 3.93 -8.95
C PHE A 24 -26.15 3.36 -7.58
N TYR A 25 -25.88 4.10 -6.50
CA TYR A 25 -26.38 3.77 -5.16
C TYR A 25 -27.91 3.58 -5.16
N LYS A 26 -28.66 4.54 -5.73
CA LYS A 26 -30.13 4.43 -5.81
C LYS A 26 -30.56 3.18 -6.56
N TYR A 27 -29.83 2.79 -7.59
CA TYR A 27 -30.12 1.54 -8.30
C TYR A 27 -29.81 0.31 -7.43
N LEU A 28 -28.61 0.25 -6.84
CA LEU A 28 -28.17 -0.87 -5.98
C LEU A 28 -29.04 -1.06 -4.74
N SER A 29 -29.56 0.02 -4.14
CA SER A 29 -30.42 -0.05 -2.95
C SER A 29 -31.74 -0.78 -3.19
N HIS A 30 -32.11 -1.03 -4.46
CA HIS A 30 -33.26 -1.89 -4.78
C HIS A 30 -32.94 -3.39 -4.63
N TYR A 31 -31.66 -3.76 -4.65
CA TYR A 31 -31.20 -5.15 -4.70
C TYR A 31 -30.36 -5.57 -3.50
N PHE A 32 -29.71 -4.62 -2.83
CA PHE A 32 -28.78 -4.88 -1.73
C PHE A 32 -29.09 -4.01 -0.52
N TYR A 33 -28.81 -4.55 0.67
CA TYR A 33 -28.73 -3.77 1.89
C TYR A 33 -27.44 -2.92 1.85
N ILE A 34 -27.58 -1.61 2.08
CA ILE A 34 -26.44 -0.68 1.98
C ILE A 34 -26.27 0.04 3.32
N VAL A 35 -25.13 -0.19 3.96
CA VAL A 35 -24.84 0.34 5.29
C VAL A 35 -24.34 1.77 5.23
N ASN A 36 -23.51 2.12 4.23
CA ASN A 36 -23.08 3.49 4.02
C ASN A 36 -23.08 3.87 2.54
N TRP A 37 -23.85 4.90 2.21
CA TRP A 37 -24.12 5.28 0.81
C TRP A 37 -23.09 6.22 0.19
N LEU A 38 -22.42 7.04 0.99
CA LEU A 38 -21.37 7.94 0.50
C LEU A 38 -20.43 8.35 1.64
N ILE A 39 -19.20 7.86 1.60
CA ILE A 39 -18.13 8.40 2.43
C ILE A 39 -17.52 9.58 1.66
N VAL A 40 -17.70 10.79 2.19
CA VAL A 40 -17.15 12.02 1.60
C VAL A 40 -15.64 12.07 1.86
N LEU A 41 -14.87 11.39 1.01
CA LEU A 41 -13.42 11.46 0.94
C LEU A 41 -12.99 12.18 -0.35
N LYS A 42 -11.68 12.21 -0.65
CA LYS A 42 -11.19 12.64 -1.96
C LYS A 42 -11.72 11.77 -3.12
N VAL A 43 -12.10 10.53 -2.84
CA VAL A 43 -12.72 9.59 -3.77
C VAL A 43 -14.09 9.20 -3.19
N PRO A 44 -15.20 9.41 -3.90
CA PRO A 44 -16.52 8.98 -3.43
C PRO A 44 -16.60 7.45 -3.46
N ILE A 45 -16.98 6.84 -2.34
CA ILE A 45 -17.08 5.38 -2.19
C ILE A 45 -18.47 5.02 -1.64
N ILE A 46 -19.10 4.01 -2.24
CA ILE A 46 -20.24 3.27 -1.68
C ILE A 46 -19.70 2.06 -0.94
N LYS A 47 -20.16 1.84 0.29
CA LYS A 47 -19.85 0.64 1.06
C LYS A 47 -21.07 -0.25 1.19
N LEU A 48 -20.96 -1.47 0.69
CA LEU A 48 -21.98 -2.51 0.78
C LEU A 48 -21.55 -3.52 1.86
N GLU A 49 -22.47 -3.84 2.76
CA GLU A 49 -22.35 -5.01 3.62
C GLU A 49 -23.36 -6.03 3.11
N MET A 50 -22.88 -7.25 2.85
CA MET A 50 -23.71 -8.28 2.27
C MET A 50 -24.56 -8.96 3.35
N GLU A 51 -25.73 -9.48 2.97
CA GLU A 51 -26.52 -10.31 3.87
C GLU A 51 -26.02 -11.75 3.90
N SER A 52 -26.50 -12.54 4.87
CA SER A 52 -26.21 -13.96 5.00
C SER A 52 -26.47 -14.71 3.68
N PRO A 53 -25.57 -15.60 3.24
CA PRO A 53 -24.41 -16.14 3.95
C PRO A 53 -23.09 -15.39 3.72
N PHE A 54 -23.13 -14.16 3.22
CA PHE A 54 -21.94 -13.40 2.81
C PHE A 54 -21.64 -12.23 3.76
N ASP A 55 -22.14 -12.24 4.99
CA ASP A 55 -22.00 -11.16 5.98
C ASP A 55 -20.55 -10.73 6.29
N GLU A 56 -19.56 -11.58 6.01
CA GLU A 56 -18.14 -11.25 6.12
C GLU A 56 -17.56 -10.49 4.90
N LEU A 57 -18.33 -10.36 3.82
CA LEU A 57 -17.91 -9.70 2.58
C LEU A 57 -18.35 -8.22 2.58
N GLU A 58 -17.40 -7.33 2.84
CA GLU A 58 -17.56 -5.89 2.58
C GLU A 58 -17.18 -5.57 1.12
N VAL A 59 -17.98 -4.76 0.42
CA VAL A 59 -17.68 -4.31 -0.95
C VAL A 59 -17.65 -2.79 -1.02
N ASP A 60 -16.48 -2.24 -1.38
CA ASP A 60 -16.24 -0.82 -1.58
C ASP A 60 -16.25 -0.51 -3.08
N ILE A 61 -17.19 0.32 -3.54
CA ILE A 61 -17.33 0.71 -4.95
C ILE A 61 -16.98 2.18 -5.11
N ASN A 62 -15.96 2.47 -5.92
CA ASN A 62 -15.59 3.81 -6.33
C ASN A 62 -15.85 4.03 -7.83
N CYS A 63 -15.74 5.28 -8.29
CA CYS A 63 -15.93 5.66 -9.68
C CYS A 63 -14.65 6.32 -10.21
N ASN A 64 -14.17 5.86 -11.37
CA ASN A 64 -13.03 6.41 -12.10
C ASN A 64 -11.74 6.54 -11.28
N ASN A 65 -11.52 5.72 -10.25
CA ASN A 65 -10.23 5.60 -9.57
C ASN A 65 -9.22 4.79 -10.42
N VAL A 66 -8.99 5.24 -11.65
CA VAL A 66 -8.13 4.61 -12.65
C VAL A 66 -6.70 4.37 -12.13
N PRO A 67 -6.06 5.29 -11.37
CA PRO A 67 -4.75 5.01 -10.77
C PRO A 67 -4.76 3.75 -9.87
N GLY A 68 -5.85 3.50 -9.15
CA GLY A 68 -6.01 2.31 -8.33
C GLY A 68 -5.98 1.00 -9.12
N ILE A 69 -6.41 1.03 -10.39
CA ILE A 69 -6.37 -0.14 -11.28
C ILE A 69 -4.92 -0.43 -11.69
N TYR A 70 -4.17 0.58 -12.13
CA TYR A 70 -2.75 0.41 -12.49
C TYR A 70 -1.90 -0.02 -11.28
N ASN A 71 -2.20 0.48 -10.09
CA ASN A 71 -1.54 0.04 -8.86
C ASN A 71 -1.79 -1.43 -8.54
N SER A 72 -3.05 -1.84 -8.65
CA SER A 72 -3.43 -3.24 -8.42
C SER A 72 -2.75 -4.15 -9.44
N HIS A 73 -2.66 -3.73 -10.70
CA HIS A 73 -1.94 -4.43 -11.76
C HIS A 73 -0.44 -4.53 -11.46
N LEU A 74 0.22 -3.43 -11.10
CA LEU A 74 1.64 -3.41 -10.78
C LEU A 74 1.96 -4.31 -9.56
N LEU A 75 1.19 -4.19 -8.47
CA LEU A 75 1.37 -5.00 -7.27
C LEU A 75 1.06 -6.48 -7.52
N HIS A 76 0.11 -6.79 -8.40
CA HIS A 76 -0.17 -8.16 -8.83
C HIS A 76 1.07 -8.80 -9.47
N TYR A 77 1.76 -8.08 -10.36
CA TYR A 77 2.99 -8.58 -10.95
C TYR A 77 4.13 -8.73 -9.94
N TYR A 78 4.31 -7.78 -9.02
CA TYR A 78 5.30 -7.95 -7.95
C TYR A 78 5.02 -9.19 -7.10
N ALA A 79 3.75 -9.47 -6.79
CA ALA A 79 3.37 -10.67 -6.05
C ALA A 79 3.61 -11.97 -6.81
N ARG A 80 3.56 -11.94 -8.14
CA ARG A 80 3.87 -13.09 -9.00
C ARG A 80 5.36 -13.28 -9.28
N VAL A 81 6.14 -12.19 -9.27
CA VAL A 81 7.59 -12.26 -9.49
C VAL A 81 8.26 -13.03 -8.37
N ASP A 82 7.87 -12.79 -7.11
CA ASP A 82 8.48 -13.44 -5.95
C ASP A 82 7.50 -13.56 -4.77
N ASP A 83 7.23 -14.80 -4.34
CA ASP A 83 6.27 -15.13 -3.26
C ASP A 83 6.67 -14.54 -1.89
N ARG A 84 7.94 -14.12 -1.71
CA ARG A 84 8.38 -13.47 -0.48
C ARG A 84 7.76 -12.08 -0.32
N PHE A 85 7.42 -11.40 -1.42
CA PHE A 85 6.76 -10.09 -1.38
C PHE A 85 5.38 -10.13 -0.71
N PRO A 86 4.40 -10.92 -1.17
CA PRO A 86 3.10 -10.99 -0.51
C PRO A 86 3.20 -11.52 0.92
N ALA A 87 4.11 -12.47 1.19
CA ALA A 87 4.37 -12.95 2.54
C ALA A 87 4.83 -11.84 3.49
N LEU A 88 5.81 -11.01 3.07
CA LEU A 88 6.27 -9.86 3.85
C LEU A 88 5.19 -8.80 4.01
N CYS A 89 4.42 -8.51 2.96
CA CYS A 89 3.30 -7.57 3.03
C CYS A 89 2.28 -7.98 4.12
N LEU A 90 1.94 -9.28 4.21
CA LEU A 90 1.04 -9.79 5.25
C LEU A 90 1.65 -9.66 6.65
N LEU A 91 2.91 -10.08 6.83
CA LEU A 91 3.62 -10.01 8.11
C LEU A 91 3.75 -8.57 8.61
N VAL A 92 4.19 -7.65 7.74
CA VAL A 92 4.34 -6.23 8.07
C VAL A 92 3.00 -5.58 8.34
N LYS A 93 1.96 -5.87 7.54
CA LYS A 93 0.61 -5.34 7.79
C LYS A 93 0.07 -5.79 9.15
N HIS A 94 0.16 -7.08 9.45
CA HIS A 94 -0.29 -7.63 10.74
C HIS A 94 0.49 -7.04 11.92
N TRP A 95 1.83 -6.94 11.78
CA TRP A 95 2.65 -6.25 12.78
C TRP A 95 2.23 -4.79 12.97
N ALA A 96 2.04 -4.03 11.89
CA ALA A 96 1.71 -2.61 11.95
C ALA A 96 0.34 -2.34 12.60
N ILE A 97 -0.64 -3.23 12.41
CA ILE A 97 -1.93 -3.20 13.12
C ILE A 97 -1.70 -3.34 14.62
N ASN A 98 -0.98 -4.39 15.04
CA ASN A 98 -0.72 -4.65 16.46
C ASN A 98 0.20 -3.61 17.12
N ALA A 99 1.05 -2.95 16.34
CA ALA A 99 1.88 -1.84 16.79
C ALA A 99 1.13 -0.49 16.81
N GLY A 100 -0.12 -0.44 16.36
CA GLY A 100 -0.94 0.78 16.36
C GLY A 100 -0.49 1.83 15.34
N ILE A 101 0.14 1.43 14.24
CA ILE A 101 0.66 2.34 13.20
C ILE A 101 0.06 2.11 11.81
N ASN A 102 -1.00 1.29 11.70
CA ASN A 102 -1.78 1.06 10.48
C ASN A 102 -3.22 1.58 10.64
N ASP A 103 -3.36 2.87 10.92
CA ASP A 103 -4.63 3.56 10.95
C ASP A 103 -4.48 4.99 10.39
N ALA A 104 -4.96 5.14 9.15
CA ALA A 104 -4.91 6.40 8.43
C ALA A 104 -5.75 7.50 9.08
N MET A 105 -6.82 7.15 9.81
CA MET A 105 -7.74 8.11 10.43
C MET A 105 -7.10 8.77 11.66
N THR A 106 -6.26 8.04 12.39
CA THR A 106 -5.44 8.58 13.49
C THR A 106 -4.12 9.21 13.01
N GLY A 107 -3.90 9.24 11.69
CA GLY A 107 -2.75 9.91 11.08
C GLY A 107 -1.48 9.07 11.03
N THR A 108 -1.59 7.74 11.08
CA THR A 108 -0.48 6.81 10.84
C THR A 108 -0.55 6.25 9.42
N PHE A 109 0.10 5.11 9.12
CA PHE A 109 0.10 4.58 7.76
C PHE A 109 -1.28 4.06 7.34
N ASN A 110 -1.59 4.18 6.05
CA ASN A 110 -2.57 3.30 5.41
C ASN A 110 -1.88 2.01 4.93
N SER A 111 -2.67 0.98 4.66
CA SER A 111 -2.16 -0.31 4.22
C SER A 111 -1.39 -0.24 2.90
N TYR A 112 -1.79 0.63 1.97
CA TYR A 112 -1.07 0.81 0.70
C TYR A 112 0.35 1.34 0.91
N SER A 113 0.52 2.33 1.78
CA SER A 113 1.84 2.90 2.10
C SER A 113 2.77 1.85 2.73
N LEU A 114 2.24 0.96 3.58
CA LEU A 114 3.03 -0.15 4.13
C LEU A 114 3.49 -1.12 3.05
N ILE A 115 2.63 -1.45 2.09
CA ILE A 115 2.99 -2.30 0.94
C ILE A 115 4.10 -1.64 0.11
N LEU A 116 4.03 -0.33 -0.13
CA LEU A 116 5.08 0.39 -0.85
C LEU A 116 6.41 0.44 -0.09
N LEU A 117 6.40 0.50 1.25
CA LEU A 117 7.63 0.35 2.04
C LEU A 117 8.27 -1.04 1.83
N VAL A 118 7.47 -2.11 1.85
CA VAL A 118 7.97 -3.46 1.58
C VAL A 118 8.54 -3.56 0.16
N LEU A 119 7.83 -3.02 -0.82
CA LEU A 119 8.27 -3.02 -2.22
C LEU A 119 9.62 -2.30 -2.38
N HIS A 120 9.72 -1.05 -1.91
CA HIS A 120 10.97 -0.28 -1.94
C HIS A 120 12.11 -1.04 -1.25
N PHE A 121 11.84 -1.61 -0.08
CA PHE A 121 12.85 -2.36 0.65
C PHE A 121 13.42 -3.52 -0.18
N LEU A 122 12.56 -4.30 -0.84
CA LEU A 122 12.96 -5.42 -1.68
C LEU A 122 13.62 -4.98 -3.01
N GLN A 123 13.34 -3.77 -3.48
CA GLN A 123 13.93 -3.19 -4.70
C GLN A 123 15.36 -2.69 -4.49
N CYS A 124 15.63 -1.99 -3.37
CA CYS A 124 16.90 -1.26 -3.24
C CYS A 124 17.51 -1.21 -1.85
N ALA A 125 16.83 -1.68 -0.79
CA ALA A 125 17.37 -1.68 0.56
C ALA A 125 18.09 -2.99 0.95
N VAL A 126 17.91 -4.05 0.16
CA VAL A 126 18.59 -5.35 0.32
C VAL A 126 19.48 -5.65 -0.87
N PHE A 127 20.60 -6.31 -0.62
CA PHE A 127 21.53 -6.74 -1.67
C PHE A 127 21.86 -8.24 -1.57
N PRO A 128 21.72 -9.02 -2.67
CA PRO A 128 21.16 -8.61 -3.95
C PRO A 128 19.66 -8.23 -3.84
N PRO A 129 19.15 -7.35 -4.72
CA PRO A 129 17.74 -6.97 -4.70
C PRO A 129 16.85 -8.21 -4.95
N VAL A 130 15.74 -8.28 -4.23
CA VAL A 130 14.77 -9.39 -4.33
C VAL A 130 13.79 -9.11 -5.46
N LEU A 131 13.33 -7.87 -5.59
CA LEU A 131 12.42 -7.43 -6.64
C LEU A 131 13.14 -6.49 -7.61
N PRO A 132 12.90 -6.61 -8.93
CA PRO A 132 13.37 -5.62 -9.88
C PRO A 132 12.53 -4.34 -9.83
N ASN A 133 12.95 -3.29 -10.54
CA ASN A 133 12.05 -2.20 -10.86
C ASN A 133 11.27 -2.54 -12.15
N LEU A 134 10.01 -2.96 -12.01
CA LEU A 134 9.18 -3.38 -13.15
C LEU A 134 8.86 -2.23 -14.12
N GLN A 135 8.66 -1.01 -13.61
CA GLN A 135 8.37 0.15 -14.44
C GLN A 135 9.59 0.55 -15.29
N ALA A 136 10.80 0.37 -14.77
CA ALA A 136 12.03 0.59 -15.53
C ALA A 136 12.29 -0.52 -16.56
N LEU A 137 12.00 -1.79 -16.22
CA LEU A 137 12.26 -2.92 -17.12
C LEU A 137 11.22 -3.07 -18.23
N PHE A 138 9.95 -2.73 -17.95
CA PHE A 138 8.84 -2.91 -18.87
C PHE A 138 7.94 -1.66 -18.91
N PRO A 139 8.48 -0.51 -19.36
CA PRO A 139 7.73 0.76 -19.38
C PRO A 139 6.47 0.69 -20.25
N ASP A 140 6.46 -0.12 -21.31
CA ASP A 140 5.28 -0.29 -22.17
C ASP A 140 4.17 -1.13 -21.53
N GLN A 141 4.43 -1.78 -20.39
CA GLN A 141 3.47 -2.60 -19.65
C GLN A 141 3.02 -1.94 -18.35
N PHE A 142 3.90 -1.20 -17.68
CA PHE A 142 3.64 -0.60 -16.37
C PHE A 142 3.67 0.93 -16.45
N ASN A 143 2.84 1.50 -17.32
CA ASN A 143 2.67 2.94 -17.50
C ASN A 143 1.18 3.30 -17.60
N VAL A 144 0.83 4.47 -17.07
CA VAL A 144 -0.53 5.03 -17.10
C VAL A 144 -1.08 5.24 -18.52
N SER A 145 -0.20 5.32 -19.52
CA SER A 145 -0.56 5.45 -20.95
C SER A 145 -1.11 4.17 -21.57
N VAL A 146 -0.94 3.01 -20.91
CA VAL A 146 -1.46 1.73 -21.40
C VAL A 146 -2.97 1.69 -21.21
N ASP A 147 -3.74 1.47 -22.27
CA ASP A 147 -5.19 1.32 -22.20
C ASP A 147 -5.58 0.22 -21.19
N LEU A 148 -6.53 0.52 -20.29
CA LEU A 148 -7.04 -0.41 -19.29
C LEU A 148 -7.49 -1.75 -19.89
N ASN A 149 -8.07 -1.74 -21.10
CA ASN A 149 -8.53 -2.95 -21.77
C ASN A 149 -7.38 -3.84 -22.29
N LYS A 150 -6.15 -3.33 -22.29
CA LYS A 150 -4.94 -4.03 -22.73
C LYS A 150 -4.06 -4.48 -21.58
N LEU A 151 -4.48 -4.26 -20.33
CA LEU A 151 -3.74 -4.74 -19.17
C LEU A 151 -3.79 -6.26 -19.08
N GLU A 152 -2.70 -6.91 -19.44
CA GLU A 152 -2.53 -8.35 -19.28
C GLU A 152 -2.29 -8.67 -17.79
N LEU A 153 -3.06 -9.59 -17.21
CA LEU A 153 -2.90 -10.01 -15.81
C LEU A 153 -1.88 -11.15 -15.65
N PHE A 154 -1.75 -12.01 -16.65
CA PHE A 154 -0.98 -13.24 -16.52
C PHE A 154 0.15 -13.28 -17.54
N LYS A 155 1.34 -12.94 -17.05
CA LYS A 155 2.59 -13.12 -17.78
C LYS A 155 3.69 -13.51 -16.80
N ASP A 156 4.51 -14.45 -17.22
CA ASP A 156 5.59 -14.94 -16.37
C ASP A 156 6.79 -13.99 -16.47
N LEU A 157 7.06 -13.33 -15.36
CA LEU A 157 8.26 -12.53 -15.15
C LEU A 157 9.21 -13.32 -14.26
N ARG A 158 10.49 -13.35 -14.63
CA ARG A 158 11.47 -14.15 -13.88
C ARG A 158 11.88 -13.44 -12.58
N PRO A 159 11.95 -14.17 -11.44
CA PRO A 159 12.51 -13.63 -10.20
C PRO A 159 13.98 -13.28 -10.36
N LEU A 160 14.45 -12.37 -9.51
CA LEU A 160 15.88 -12.13 -9.33
C LEU A 160 16.48 -13.22 -8.44
N PRO A 161 17.74 -13.64 -8.68
CA PRO A 161 18.41 -14.59 -7.81
C PRO A 161 18.68 -13.95 -6.44
N SER A 162 18.01 -14.45 -5.40
CA SER A 162 18.26 -14.09 -4.01
C SER A 162 18.00 -15.30 -3.10
N SER A 163 18.92 -15.55 -2.17
CA SER A 163 18.85 -16.68 -1.23
C SER A 163 18.20 -16.34 0.12
N SER A 164 17.88 -15.07 0.37
CA SER A 164 17.34 -14.63 1.66
C SER A 164 15.94 -15.22 1.91
N THR A 165 15.75 -15.77 3.10
CA THR A 165 14.46 -16.26 3.57
C THR A 165 13.53 -15.09 3.94
N VAL A 166 12.21 -15.36 4.02
CA VAL A 166 11.23 -14.37 4.49
C VAL A 166 11.58 -13.85 5.90
N GLY A 167 12.07 -14.72 6.79
CA GLY A 167 12.47 -14.33 8.15
C GLY A 167 13.65 -13.37 8.17
N GLU A 168 14.70 -13.65 7.39
CA GLU A 168 15.86 -12.76 7.27
C GLU A 168 15.47 -11.41 6.68
N LEU A 169 14.62 -11.41 5.63
CA LEU A 169 14.11 -10.19 5.02
C LEU A 169 13.25 -9.37 5.99
N LEU A 170 12.44 -10.03 6.82
CA LEU A 170 11.62 -9.33 7.83
C LEU A 170 12.50 -8.65 8.90
N ILE A 171 13.54 -9.33 9.37
CA ILE A 171 14.50 -8.76 10.32
C ILE A 171 15.22 -7.56 9.69
N ALA A 172 15.72 -7.73 8.47
CA ALA A 172 16.40 -6.67 7.73
C ALA A 172 15.47 -5.49 7.42
N PHE A 173 14.17 -5.73 7.16
CA PHE A 173 13.17 -4.68 6.95
C PHE A 173 13.02 -3.80 8.19
N PHE A 174 12.90 -4.40 9.38
CA PHE A 174 12.82 -3.65 10.62
C PHE A 174 14.12 -2.93 10.98
N ASP A 175 15.28 -3.55 10.72
CA ASP A 175 16.57 -2.90 10.90
C ASP A 175 16.72 -1.68 9.98
N TYR A 176 16.39 -1.84 8.70
CA TYR A 176 16.44 -0.77 7.71
C TYR A 176 15.57 0.43 8.11
N TYR A 177 14.27 0.21 8.36
CA TYR A 177 13.34 1.30 8.65
C TYR A 177 13.45 1.88 10.06
N ALA A 178 14.06 1.16 11.01
CA ALA A 178 14.43 1.75 12.29
C ALA A 178 15.58 2.77 12.17
N ASN A 179 16.44 2.62 11.16
CA ASN A 179 17.55 3.53 10.88
C ASN A 179 17.24 4.53 9.75
N PHE A 180 16.08 4.41 9.09
CA PHE A 180 15.71 5.25 7.96
C PHE A 180 15.31 6.67 8.42
N ASP A 181 15.96 7.68 7.85
CA ASP A 181 15.64 9.08 8.14
C ASP A 181 14.50 9.61 7.25
N PHE A 182 13.26 9.43 7.72
CA PHE A 182 12.06 9.97 7.07
C PHE A 182 12.00 11.52 7.04
N THR A 183 12.83 12.21 7.83
CA THR A 183 12.84 13.68 7.89
C THR A 183 13.64 14.29 6.74
N GLN A 184 14.68 13.58 6.28
CA GLN A 184 15.55 14.02 5.19
C GLN A 184 15.27 13.29 3.87
N ASN A 185 14.77 12.05 3.92
CA ASN A 185 14.60 11.22 2.73
C ASN A 185 13.13 10.92 2.43
N ALA A 186 12.82 10.89 1.15
CA ALA A 186 11.60 10.39 0.55
C ALA A 186 11.88 9.09 -0.20
N ILE A 187 10.84 8.29 -0.39
CA ILE A 187 10.91 6.98 -1.05
C ILE A 187 10.19 7.08 -2.39
N SER A 188 10.76 6.52 -3.46
CA SER A 188 10.06 6.29 -4.72
C SER A 188 10.22 4.85 -5.18
N VAL A 189 9.09 4.17 -5.35
CA VAL A 189 9.02 2.81 -5.90
C VAL A 189 9.08 2.79 -7.42
N ALA A 190 8.73 3.91 -8.09
CA ALA A 190 8.82 4.05 -9.54
C ALA A 190 10.27 4.15 -10.02
N SER A 191 11.13 4.83 -9.27
CA SER A 191 12.57 4.84 -9.51
C SER A 191 13.31 3.73 -8.75
N GLY A 192 12.66 3.11 -7.75
CA GLY A 192 13.28 2.10 -6.89
C GLY A 192 14.45 2.69 -6.09
N ASN A 193 14.29 3.91 -5.56
CA ASN A 193 15.35 4.59 -4.82
C ASN A 193 14.81 5.55 -3.74
N ILE A 194 15.76 6.12 -3.01
CA ILE A 194 15.52 7.22 -2.07
C ILE A 194 15.94 8.53 -2.73
N PHE A 195 15.26 9.62 -2.37
CA PHE A 195 15.62 10.96 -2.84
C PHE A 195 15.44 12.00 -1.72
N PRO A 196 16.17 13.11 -1.75
CA PRO A 196 16.15 14.07 -0.66
C PRO A 196 14.83 14.83 -0.62
N ARG A 197 14.27 15.03 0.57
CA ARG A 197 13.01 15.77 0.75
C ARG A 197 13.12 17.24 0.36
N SER A 198 14.33 17.78 0.29
CA SER A 198 14.58 19.13 -0.22
C SER A 198 14.24 19.30 -1.70
N SER A 199 14.13 18.21 -2.48
CA SER A 199 13.68 18.27 -3.88
C SER A 199 12.15 18.30 -4.02
N LEU A 200 11.40 18.09 -2.93
CA LEU A 200 9.94 18.08 -2.96
C LEU A 200 9.37 19.50 -3.06
N PRO A 201 8.19 19.67 -3.68
CA PRO A 201 7.49 20.95 -3.70
C PRO A 201 7.20 21.46 -2.27
N PRO A 202 7.19 22.79 -2.04
CA PRO A 202 6.92 23.37 -0.71
C PRO A 202 5.58 22.91 -0.08
N SER A 203 4.59 22.57 -0.91
CA SER A 203 3.30 22.02 -0.47
C SER A 203 3.42 20.69 0.29
N CYS A 204 4.55 19.99 0.15
CA CYS A 204 4.80 18.69 0.78
C CYS A 204 5.43 18.79 2.18
N ILE A 205 5.86 19.99 2.61
CA ILE A 205 6.51 20.23 3.92
C ILE A 205 5.62 19.80 5.09
N ARG A 206 4.29 19.88 4.93
CA ARG A 206 3.32 19.49 5.96
C ARG A 206 3.35 18.00 6.30
N TYR A 207 3.77 17.14 5.38
CA TYR A 207 3.80 15.69 5.60
C TYR A 207 5.07 15.31 6.35
N LYS A 208 5.03 14.32 7.22
CA LYS A 208 6.21 13.86 7.99
C LYS A 208 6.84 12.62 7.38
N ILE A 209 6.13 11.94 6.48
CA ILE A 209 6.64 10.85 5.65
C ILE A 209 6.21 11.12 4.22
N PHE A 210 7.11 10.87 3.26
CA PHE A 210 6.81 10.96 1.83
C PHE A 210 7.18 9.65 1.15
N ILE A 211 6.16 8.99 0.62
CA ILE A 211 6.28 7.79 -0.21
C ILE A 211 5.60 8.15 -1.53
N GLU A 212 6.38 8.24 -2.59
CA GLU A 212 5.92 8.58 -3.92
C GLU A 212 5.12 7.43 -4.53
N GLU A 213 3.95 7.78 -5.03
CA GLU A 213 3.05 6.91 -5.76
C GLU A 213 3.60 6.62 -7.16
N PRO A 214 3.64 5.36 -7.62
CA PRO A 214 4.33 4.95 -8.84
C PRO A 214 3.83 5.55 -10.17
N PHE A 215 2.59 6.06 -10.25
CA PHE A 215 2.00 6.58 -11.48
C PHE A 215 1.68 8.06 -11.42
N ASP A 216 1.22 8.58 -10.28
CA ASP A 216 0.82 9.98 -10.15
C ASP A 216 1.79 10.86 -9.34
N MET A 217 2.88 10.26 -8.83
CA MET A 217 3.94 10.93 -8.04
C MET A 217 3.43 11.64 -6.78
N GLN A 218 2.20 11.37 -6.36
CA GLN A 218 1.65 11.94 -5.14
C GLN A 218 2.20 11.22 -3.90
N ASN A 219 2.16 11.87 -2.75
CA ASN A 219 2.48 11.17 -1.49
C ASN A 219 1.37 10.16 -1.13
N THR A 220 1.68 8.91 -0.84
CA THR A 220 0.71 7.93 -0.33
C THR A 220 0.52 8.04 1.19
N ALA A 221 1.51 8.54 1.92
CA ALA A 221 1.52 8.69 3.37
C ALA A 221 0.99 10.05 3.86
N ARG A 222 0.00 10.61 3.15
CA ARG A 222 -0.57 11.95 3.42
C ARG A 222 -1.14 12.15 4.81
N CYS A 223 -1.56 11.07 5.46
CA CYS A 223 -2.16 11.11 6.79
C CYS A 223 -1.13 11.48 7.88
N VAL A 224 0.16 11.18 7.66
CA VAL A 224 1.22 11.45 8.62
C VAL A 224 1.64 12.91 8.52
N THR A 225 0.94 13.79 9.24
CA THR A 225 1.18 15.25 9.25
C THR A 225 1.74 15.77 10.57
N ARG A 226 1.59 14.97 11.63
CA ARG A 226 1.97 15.30 13.00
C ARG A 226 3.30 14.66 13.37
N ILE A 227 4.15 15.40 14.08
CA ILE A 227 5.46 14.88 14.51
C ILE A 227 5.30 13.74 15.53
N GLU A 228 4.24 13.78 16.34
CA GLU A 228 3.95 12.73 17.31
C GLU A 228 3.72 11.37 16.61
N ASN A 229 3.03 11.37 15.47
CA ASN A 229 2.78 10.16 14.69
C ASN A 229 4.06 9.65 14.01
N LEU A 230 4.95 10.54 13.56
CA LEU A 230 6.26 10.12 13.07
C LEU A 230 7.08 9.45 14.18
N ASN A 231 7.11 10.06 15.38
CA ASN A 231 7.83 9.50 16.53
C ASN A 231 7.26 8.14 16.96
N LEU A 232 5.93 7.98 16.92
CA LEU A 232 5.24 6.72 17.16
C LEU A 232 5.71 5.65 16.17
N ILE A 233 5.71 5.99 14.87
CA ILE A 233 6.16 5.09 13.79
C ILE A 233 7.63 4.70 13.97
N GLN A 234 8.53 5.66 14.20
CA GLN A 234 9.95 5.38 14.41
C GLN A 234 10.20 4.53 15.66
N SER A 235 9.43 4.76 16.73
CA SER A 235 9.47 3.96 17.95
C SER A 235 9.01 2.53 17.70
N ALA A 236 7.95 2.34 16.92
CA ALA A 236 7.44 1.02 16.54
C ALA A 236 8.49 0.21 15.78
N PHE A 237 9.12 0.80 14.75
CA PHE A 237 10.21 0.15 14.00
C PHE A 237 11.40 -0.19 14.92
N SER A 238 11.82 0.76 15.77
CA SER A 238 12.92 0.54 16.73
C SER A 238 12.61 -0.58 17.72
N ASN A 239 11.36 -0.69 18.17
CA ASN A 239 10.92 -1.75 19.07
C ASN A 239 10.90 -3.11 18.37
N ALA A 240 10.40 -3.19 17.14
CA ALA A 240 10.41 -4.41 16.34
C ALA A 240 11.83 -4.90 16.07
N ARG A 241 12.73 -3.99 15.68
CA ARG A 241 14.16 -4.24 15.52
C ARG A 241 14.76 -4.82 16.80
N ARG A 242 14.52 -4.18 17.95
CA ARG A 242 15.06 -4.63 19.25
C ARG A 242 14.53 -6.00 19.65
N ALA A 243 13.25 -6.27 19.40
CA ALA A 243 12.63 -7.55 19.72
C ALA A 243 13.27 -8.72 18.96
N LEU A 244 13.71 -8.49 17.71
CA LEU A 244 14.30 -9.52 16.86
C LEU A 244 15.83 -9.62 17.00
N LEU A 245 16.52 -8.49 17.15
CA LEU A 245 17.99 -8.43 17.16
C LEU A 245 18.65 -8.36 18.55
N SER A 246 17.89 -8.19 19.64
CA SER A 246 18.51 -8.14 20.98
C SER A 246 19.07 -9.50 21.40
N HIS A 247 20.15 -9.53 22.19
CA HIS A 247 20.68 -10.80 22.76
C HIS A 247 19.69 -11.59 23.63
N LYS A 248 18.55 -11.00 24.00
CA LYS A 248 17.45 -11.64 24.73
C LYS A 248 16.31 -12.09 23.82
N SER A 249 16.43 -11.94 22.50
CA SER A 249 15.42 -12.41 21.55
C SER A 249 15.33 -13.93 21.64
N LYS A 250 14.29 -14.41 22.33
CA LYS A 250 13.92 -15.81 22.33
C LYS A 250 12.96 -16.02 21.15
N GLY A 251 13.11 -17.13 20.45
CA GLY A 251 12.10 -17.54 19.47
C GLY A 251 10.73 -17.61 20.14
N PRO A 252 9.65 -17.20 19.44
CA PRO A 252 8.31 -17.34 19.98
C PRO A 252 8.05 -18.81 20.31
N THR A 253 7.60 -19.07 21.54
CA THR A 253 7.12 -20.39 21.93
C THR A 253 5.68 -20.57 21.43
N LEU A 254 5.26 -21.79 21.11
CA LEU A 254 3.85 -22.05 20.71
C LEU A 254 2.86 -21.53 21.75
N SER A 255 3.20 -21.67 23.03
CA SER A 255 2.47 -21.10 24.16
C SER A 255 2.37 -19.58 24.14
N SER A 256 3.37 -18.87 23.60
CA SER A 256 3.36 -17.40 23.51
C SER A 256 2.54 -16.85 22.34
N ILE A 257 2.13 -17.70 21.39
CA ILE A 257 1.30 -17.33 20.24
C ILE A 257 -0.09 -17.96 20.28
N ASN A 258 -0.52 -18.42 21.46
CA ASN A 258 -1.83 -19.06 21.70
C ASN A 258 -2.14 -20.25 20.78
N VAL A 259 -1.11 -20.91 20.25
CA VAL A 259 -1.25 -22.17 19.52
C VAL A 259 -1.04 -23.29 20.53
N ARG A 260 -2.13 -24.00 20.85
CA ARG A 260 -2.10 -25.23 21.67
C ARG A 260 -1.62 -26.42 20.85
#